data_AF-A0A1I5XCX9-F1
#
_entry.id   AF-A0A1I5XCX9-F1
#
_cell.length_a   1.000
_cell.length_b   1.000
_cell.length_c   1.000
_cell.angle_alpha   90.00
_cell.angle_beta   90.00
_cell.angle_gamma   90.00
#
_symmetry.space_group_name_H-M   'P 1'
#
loop_
_entity.id
_entity.type
_entity.pdbx_description
1 polymer ?
#
loop_
_entity_poly.entity_id
_entity_poly.type
_entity_poly.pdbx_seq_one_letter_code
_entity_poly.pdbx_strand_id
1 'polypeptide(L)'
;MTKPARSSRASARVIPLRKGTTLEMVRLACPDVAQAQRISESFGLAILDSDGIRDLHERLIIETADALKDGLSERAMQIHLQRIVGAYVGSAHGAGQFYTRAVTEARDATAKLANDGRDEDLDGPVGFDSQAQRKREFAADMGVQSHAIRMAAEGAVAAYEKVVGETWKPFERPVDPTTDTVGRKAAKAQMSAFD
;
A
#
# COMPACT_ATOMS: atom_id res chain seq x y z
N MET A 1 -45.90 -42.64 -20.01
CA MET A 1 -44.59 -42.02 -20.33
C MET A 1 -44.29 -40.96 -19.27
N THR A 2 -43.41 -41.26 -18.32
CA THR A 2 -42.99 -40.34 -17.24
C THR A 2 -41.64 -39.71 -17.60
N LYS A 3 -41.58 -38.39 -17.73
CA LYS A 3 -40.34 -37.63 -17.98
C LYS A 3 -39.49 -37.57 -16.70
N PRO A 4 -38.16 -37.79 -16.75
CA PRO A 4 -37.31 -37.55 -15.59
C PRO A 4 -37.06 -36.04 -15.43
N ALA A 5 -37.23 -35.54 -14.21
CA ALA A 5 -36.90 -34.16 -13.85
C ALA A 5 -35.38 -33.98 -13.84
N ARG A 6 -34.88 -32.96 -14.57
CA ARG A 6 -33.47 -32.57 -14.56
C ARG A 6 -33.14 -31.95 -13.21
N SER A 7 -32.18 -32.55 -12.50
CA SER A 7 -31.53 -31.96 -11.32
C SER A 7 -30.89 -30.63 -11.71
N SER A 8 -31.31 -29.54 -11.05
CA SER A 8 -30.65 -28.25 -11.16
C SER A 8 -29.29 -28.33 -10.45
N ARG A 9 -28.22 -28.08 -11.21
CA ARG A 9 -26.87 -27.95 -10.67
C ARG A 9 -26.85 -26.72 -9.76
N ALA A 10 -26.72 -26.93 -8.45
CA ALA A 10 -26.58 -25.83 -7.50
C ALA A 10 -25.33 -25.00 -7.87
N SER A 11 -25.53 -23.71 -8.11
CA SER A 11 -24.43 -22.77 -8.35
C SER A 11 -23.53 -22.73 -7.12
N ALA A 12 -22.23 -22.96 -7.29
CA ALA A 12 -21.26 -22.88 -6.21
C ALA A 12 -21.30 -21.47 -5.61
N ARG A 13 -21.56 -21.40 -4.29
CA ARG A 13 -21.66 -20.13 -3.57
C ARG A 13 -20.28 -19.46 -3.56
N VAL A 14 -20.13 -18.40 -4.34
CA VAL A 14 -18.90 -17.58 -4.36
C VAL A 14 -18.80 -16.87 -3.01
N ILE A 15 -17.81 -17.26 -2.21
CA ILE A 15 -17.50 -16.59 -0.93
C ILE A 15 -16.67 -15.36 -1.26
N PRO A 16 -17.11 -14.12 -0.93
CA PRO A 16 -16.28 -12.95 -1.10
C PRO A 16 -15.00 -13.08 -0.27
N LEU A 17 -13.85 -12.87 -0.89
CA LEU A 17 -12.56 -12.81 -0.20
C LEU A 17 -12.23 -11.35 0.09
N ARG A 18 -11.69 -11.06 1.28
CA ARG A 18 -11.13 -9.73 1.54
C ARG A 18 -9.83 -9.65 0.76
N LYS A 19 -9.84 -8.91 -0.36
CA LYS A 19 -8.64 -8.74 -1.20
C LYS A 19 -7.51 -8.14 -0.38
N GLY A 20 -6.38 -8.83 -0.34
CA GLY A 20 -5.16 -8.33 0.28
C GLY A 20 -4.48 -7.30 -0.61
N THR A 21 -3.61 -6.48 0.00
CA THR A 21 -2.82 -5.47 -0.71
C THR A 21 -1.77 -6.15 -1.60
N THR A 22 -1.80 -5.88 -2.91
CA THR A 22 -0.86 -6.45 -3.88
C THR A 22 0.32 -5.51 -4.16
N LEU A 23 1.42 -6.06 -4.70
CA LEU A 23 2.53 -5.25 -5.20
C LEU A 23 2.10 -4.30 -6.33
N GLU A 24 1.15 -4.71 -7.18
CA GLU A 24 0.63 -3.81 -8.22
C GLU A 24 -0.10 -2.59 -7.65
N MET A 25 -0.81 -2.74 -6.52
CA MET A 25 -1.40 -1.59 -5.82
C MET A 25 -0.32 -0.62 -5.31
N VAL A 26 0.84 -1.13 -4.87
CA VAL A 26 2.00 -0.30 -4.49
C VAL A 26 2.52 0.45 -5.70
N ARG A 27 2.73 -0.23 -6.83
CA ARG A 27 3.26 0.38 -8.06
C ARG A 27 2.36 1.48 -8.64
N LEU A 28 1.05 1.35 -8.44
CA LEU A 28 0.07 2.37 -8.83
C LEU A 28 0.07 3.58 -7.88
N ALA A 29 0.30 3.37 -6.59
CA ALA A 29 0.19 4.42 -5.57
C ALA A 29 1.50 5.17 -5.30
N CYS A 30 2.65 4.51 -5.45
CA CYS A 30 3.98 5.09 -5.20
C CYS A 30 4.64 5.56 -6.51
N PRO A 31 5.46 6.62 -6.47
CA PRO A 31 6.27 7.02 -7.61
C PRO A 31 7.14 5.87 -8.14
N ASP A 32 7.32 5.81 -9.46
CA ASP A 32 8.39 5.03 -10.07
C ASP A 32 9.73 5.77 -9.99
N VAL A 33 10.81 5.12 -10.44
CA VAL A 33 12.18 5.68 -10.37
C VAL A 33 12.25 7.02 -11.11
N ALA A 34 11.69 7.12 -12.30
CA ALA A 34 11.71 8.34 -13.10
C ALA A 34 10.90 9.48 -12.46
N GLN A 35 9.78 9.18 -11.80
CA GLN A 35 9.00 10.16 -11.06
C GLN A 35 9.72 10.59 -9.77
N ALA A 36 10.30 9.66 -9.01
CA ALA A 36 11.04 9.97 -7.79
C ALA A 36 12.27 10.84 -8.07
N GLN A 37 12.99 10.57 -9.17
CA GLN A 37 14.11 11.38 -9.61
C GLN A 37 13.66 12.81 -9.97
N ARG A 38 12.59 12.96 -10.76
CA ARG A 38 12.03 14.28 -11.09
C ARG A 38 11.59 15.06 -9.86
N ILE A 39 10.96 14.40 -8.88
CA ILE A 39 10.58 15.01 -7.60
C ILE A 39 11.84 15.51 -6.88
N SER A 40 12.87 14.67 -6.78
CA SER A 40 14.11 15.02 -6.10
C SER A 40 14.81 16.21 -6.74
N GLU A 41 14.92 16.22 -8.07
CA GLU A 41 15.51 17.32 -8.83
C GLU A 41 14.71 18.62 -8.68
N SER A 42 13.38 18.54 -8.73
CA SER A 42 12.49 19.72 -8.71
C SER A 42 12.44 20.38 -7.32
N PHE A 43 12.60 19.61 -6.25
CA PHE A 43 12.48 20.08 -4.88
C PHE A 43 13.82 20.09 -4.12
N GLY A 44 14.93 19.75 -4.78
CA GLY A 44 16.26 19.70 -4.15
C GLY A 44 16.39 18.60 -3.08
N LEU A 45 15.67 17.50 -3.22
CA LEU A 45 15.72 16.36 -2.30
C LEU A 45 16.82 15.36 -2.70
N ALA A 46 17.14 14.45 -1.79
CA ALA A 46 18.14 13.41 -2.02
C ALA A 46 17.70 12.44 -3.14
N ILE A 47 18.61 12.21 -4.09
CA ILE A 47 18.45 11.17 -5.11
C ILE A 47 18.74 9.81 -4.46
N LEU A 48 17.81 8.88 -4.60
CA LEU A 48 17.90 7.55 -4.00
C LEU A 48 18.62 6.56 -4.93
N ASP A 49 19.43 5.68 -4.34
CA ASP A 49 19.91 4.47 -5.00
C ASP A 49 18.81 3.39 -4.95
N SER A 50 17.87 3.49 -5.88
CA SER A 50 16.69 2.62 -5.93
C SER A 50 17.05 1.14 -6.08
N ASP A 51 18.04 0.84 -6.92
CA ASP A 51 18.51 -0.53 -7.14
C ASP A 51 19.23 -1.07 -5.90
N GLY A 52 20.11 -0.27 -5.27
CA GLY A 52 20.77 -0.64 -4.04
C GLY A 52 19.82 -0.93 -2.88
N ILE A 53 18.75 -0.13 -2.72
CA ILE A 53 17.70 -0.39 -1.71
C ILE A 53 17.01 -1.72 -2.00
N ARG A 54 16.59 -1.94 -3.26
CA ARG A 54 15.90 -3.17 -3.67
C ARG A 54 16.78 -4.40 -3.44
N ASP A 55 18.02 -4.36 -3.88
CA ASP A 55 18.97 -5.47 -3.79
C ASP A 55 19.32 -5.80 -2.34
N LEU A 56 19.46 -4.78 -1.49
CA LEU A 56 19.73 -4.98 -0.06
C LEU A 56 18.56 -5.67 0.65
N HIS A 57 17.32 -5.24 0.37
CA HIS A 57 16.14 -5.87 0.97
C HIS A 57 15.91 -7.28 0.45
N GLU A 58 16.21 -7.54 -0.82
CA GLU A 58 16.19 -8.89 -1.36
C GLU A 58 17.20 -9.78 -0.62
N ARG A 59 18.45 -9.34 -0.54
CA ARG A 59 19.54 -10.09 0.10
C ARG A 59 19.26 -10.35 1.58
N LEU A 60 18.79 -9.35 2.32
CA LEU A 60 18.42 -9.46 3.73
C LEU A 60 17.44 -10.61 3.98
N ILE A 61 16.40 -10.72 3.16
CA ILE A 61 15.39 -11.76 3.33
C ILE A 61 15.94 -13.13 2.96
N ILE A 62 16.76 -13.23 1.91
CA ILE A 62 17.38 -14.50 1.50
C ILE A 62 18.32 -15.00 2.61
N GLU A 63 19.24 -14.16 3.09
CA GLU A 63 20.23 -14.55 4.11
C GLU A 63 19.55 -14.97 5.42
N THR A 64 18.49 -14.26 5.83
CA THR A 64 17.74 -14.61 7.04
C THR A 64 16.91 -15.88 6.86
N ALA A 65 16.40 -16.16 5.66
CA ALA A 65 15.72 -17.41 5.37
C ALA A 65 16.69 -18.60 5.35
N ASP A 66 17.88 -18.44 4.77
CA ASP A 66 18.92 -19.48 4.76
C ASP A 66 19.33 -19.89 6.18
N ALA A 67 19.45 -18.92 7.09
CA ALA A 67 19.75 -19.19 8.50
C ALA A 67 18.64 -19.98 9.23
N LEU A 68 17.41 -19.97 8.70
CA LEU A 68 16.25 -20.67 9.27
C LEU A 68 15.99 -22.04 8.63
N LYS A 69 16.70 -22.40 7.54
CA LYS A 69 16.36 -23.58 6.72
C LYS A 69 16.44 -24.90 7.47
N ASP A 70 17.40 -25.06 8.38
CA ASP A 70 17.61 -26.30 9.13
C ASP A 70 16.60 -26.43 10.29
N GLY A 71 15.95 -25.33 10.68
CA GLY A 71 15.00 -25.26 11.79
C GLY A 71 13.53 -25.23 11.38
N LEU A 72 13.22 -25.02 10.09
CA LEU A 72 11.85 -24.90 9.58
C LEU A 72 11.60 -25.90 8.45
N SER A 73 10.41 -26.49 8.44
CA SER A 73 9.93 -27.16 7.22
C SER A 73 9.67 -26.12 6.12
N GLU A 74 9.71 -26.54 4.85
CA GLU A 74 9.39 -25.69 3.70
C GLU A 74 8.05 -24.95 3.85
N ARG A 75 7.04 -25.66 4.36
CA ARG A 75 5.71 -25.07 4.60
C ARG A 75 5.74 -23.99 5.69
N ALA A 76 6.52 -24.20 6.76
CA ALA A 76 6.67 -23.20 7.81
C ALA A 76 7.44 -21.97 7.31
N MET A 77 8.49 -22.18 6.51
CA MET A 77 9.23 -21.11 5.81
C MET A 77 8.31 -20.26 4.93
N GLN A 78 7.50 -20.91 4.09
CA GLN A 78 6.56 -20.22 3.22
C GLN A 78 5.57 -19.36 4.01
N ILE A 79 4.96 -19.89 5.09
CA ILE A 79 4.01 -19.14 5.92
C ILE A 79 4.69 -17.97 6.64
N HIS A 80 5.94 -18.15 7.08
CA HIS A 80 6.72 -17.11 7.73
C HIS A 80 7.02 -15.97 6.76
N LEU A 81 7.61 -16.27 5.60
CA LEU A 81 7.94 -15.28 4.57
C LEU A 81 6.69 -14.61 4.00
N GLN A 82 5.57 -15.33 3.89
CA GLN A 82 4.29 -14.77 3.46
C GLN A 82 3.88 -13.57 4.31
N ARG A 83 4.10 -13.63 5.63
CA ARG A 83 3.77 -12.55 6.58
C ARG A 83 4.77 -11.40 6.50
N ILE A 84 6.07 -11.70 6.43
CA ILE A 84 7.12 -10.69 6.33
C ILE A 84 6.96 -9.87 5.06
N VAL A 85 6.86 -10.52 3.91
CA VAL A 85 6.69 -9.84 2.63
C VAL A 85 5.36 -9.09 2.56
N GLY A 86 4.30 -9.67 3.13
CA GLY A 86 3.03 -8.97 3.27
C GLY A 86 3.13 -7.67 4.08
N ALA A 87 3.97 -7.61 5.11
CA ALA A 87 4.20 -6.40 5.88
C ALA A 87 4.92 -5.31 5.05
N TYR A 88 5.93 -5.69 4.26
CA TYR A 88 6.60 -4.76 3.34
C TYR A 88 5.64 -4.18 2.30
N VAL A 89 4.87 -5.05 1.62
CA VAL A 89 3.88 -4.63 0.61
C VAL A 89 2.79 -3.76 1.23
N GLY A 90 2.28 -4.13 2.40
CA GLY A 90 1.28 -3.36 3.13
C GLY A 90 1.79 -1.97 3.54
N SER A 91 3.02 -1.89 4.05
CA SER A 91 3.69 -0.64 4.41
C SER A 91 3.87 0.26 3.19
N ALA A 92 4.40 -0.27 2.09
CA ALA A 92 4.62 0.48 0.85
C ALA A 92 3.30 1.04 0.29
N HIS A 93 2.24 0.24 0.27
CA HIS A 93 0.94 0.71 -0.18
C HIS A 93 0.38 1.80 0.75
N GLY A 94 0.53 1.65 2.07
CA GLY A 94 0.15 2.69 3.03
C GLY A 94 0.87 4.02 2.76
N ALA A 95 2.18 3.96 2.52
CA ALA A 95 2.99 5.12 2.16
C ALA A 95 2.53 5.76 0.84
N GLY A 96 2.27 4.95 -0.20
CA GLY A 96 1.75 5.43 -1.49
C GLY A 96 0.37 6.09 -1.37
N GLN A 97 -0.52 5.54 -0.55
CA GLN A 97 -1.83 6.14 -0.26
C GLN A 97 -1.71 7.48 0.49
N PHE A 98 -0.71 7.60 1.36
CA PHE A 98 -0.43 8.86 2.06
C PHE A 98 0.14 9.91 1.10
N TYR A 99 1.11 9.53 0.28
CA TYR A 99 1.65 10.37 -0.79
C TYR A 99 0.56 10.85 -1.75
N THR A 100 -0.32 9.96 -2.23
CA THR A 100 -1.42 10.31 -3.15
C THR A 100 -2.37 11.34 -2.55
N ARG A 101 -2.65 11.24 -1.25
CA ARG A 101 -3.43 12.24 -0.52
C ARG A 101 -2.70 13.58 -0.40
N ALA A 102 -1.42 13.56 -0.04
CA ALA A 102 -0.61 14.77 0.02
C ALA A 102 -0.54 15.50 -1.33
N VAL A 103 -0.40 14.78 -2.45
CA VAL A 103 -0.43 15.36 -3.80
C VAL A 103 -1.78 16.00 -4.11
N THR A 104 -2.89 15.36 -3.73
CA THR A 104 -4.23 15.93 -3.91
C THR A 104 -4.37 17.23 -3.12
N GLU A 105 -3.98 17.24 -1.84
CA GLU A 105 -4.04 18.43 -1.01
C GLU A 105 -3.15 19.57 -1.51
N ALA A 106 -1.97 19.25 -2.05
CA ALA A 106 -1.07 20.21 -2.66
C ALA A 106 -1.66 20.81 -3.95
N ARG A 107 -2.31 20.01 -4.79
CA ARG A 107 -3.03 20.46 -5.99
C ARG A 107 -4.19 21.37 -5.63
N ASP A 108 -5.00 20.98 -4.64
CA ASP A 108 -6.14 21.77 -4.19
C ASP A 108 -5.69 23.13 -3.62
N ALA A 109 -4.63 23.16 -2.82
CA ALA A 109 -4.08 24.41 -2.30
C ALA A 109 -3.50 25.30 -3.42
N THR A 110 -2.84 24.70 -4.41
CA THR A 110 -2.29 25.43 -5.56
C THR A 110 -3.40 26.03 -6.42
N ALA A 111 -4.49 25.28 -6.65
CA ALA A 111 -5.65 25.77 -7.39
C ALA A 111 -6.39 26.90 -6.66
N LYS A 112 -6.43 26.86 -5.32
CA LYS A 112 -7.03 27.92 -4.50
C LYS A 112 -6.22 29.22 -4.59
N LEU A 113 -4.90 29.14 -4.47
CA LEU A 113 -3.99 30.29 -4.58
C LEU A 113 -4.11 31.03 -5.93
N ALA A 114 -4.44 30.32 -7.01
CA ALA A 114 -4.62 30.91 -8.34
C ALA A 114 -5.94 31.69 -8.52
N ASN A 115 -6.75 31.84 -7.45
CA ASN A 115 -8.04 32.52 -7.51
C ASN A 115 -7.99 33.86 -6.76
N ASP A 116 -7.84 34.97 -7.49
CA ASP A 116 -7.64 36.34 -6.98
C ASP A 116 -8.81 36.94 -6.15
N GLY A 117 -9.91 36.19 -5.96
CA GLY A 117 -11.17 36.69 -5.39
C GLY A 117 -11.45 36.36 -3.93
N ARG A 118 -10.50 35.84 -3.16
CA ARG A 118 -10.72 35.40 -1.76
C ARG A 118 -9.71 36.02 -0.79
N ASP A 119 -10.21 36.79 0.18
CA ASP A 119 -9.41 37.42 1.25
C ASP A 119 -8.67 36.41 2.15
N GLU A 120 -9.13 35.15 2.20
CA GLU A 120 -8.48 34.06 2.94
C GLU A 120 -7.16 33.58 2.30
N ASP A 121 -6.91 33.97 1.04
CA ASP A 121 -5.76 33.57 0.22
C ASP A 121 -4.63 34.63 0.24
N LEU A 122 -4.67 35.59 1.18
CA LEU A 122 -3.57 36.54 1.42
C LEU A 122 -2.28 35.76 1.68
N ASP A 123 -1.25 36.06 0.88
CA ASP A 123 0.08 35.48 1.04
C ASP A 123 0.56 35.64 2.49
N GLY A 124 1.33 34.66 2.96
CA GLY A 124 2.03 34.78 4.23
C GLY A 124 2.93 36.03 4.24
N PRO A 125 3.48 36.43 5.40
CA PRO A 125 4.38 37.56 5.46
C PRO A 125 5.43 37.50 4.35
N VAL A 126 5.58 38.59 3.60
CA VAL A 126 6.44 38.65 2.41
C VAL A 126 7.84 38.09 2.74
N GLY A 127 8.29 37.08 2.00
CA GLY A 127 9.56 36.39 2.23
C GLY A 127 9.46 35.01 2.90
N PHE A 128 8.25 34.52 3.22
CA PHE A 128 8.00 33.16 3.71
C PHE A 128 7.18 32.33 2.73
N ASP A 129 7.33 30.99 2.77
CA ASP A 129 6.60 30.10 1.89
C ASP A 129 5.08 30.22 2.07
N SER A 130 4.34 30.20 0.96
CA SER A 130 2.89 30.14 1.01
C SER A 130 2.41 28.78 1.55
N GLN A 131 1.18 28.73 2.07
CA GLN A 131 0.55 27.46 2.48
C GLN A 131 0.57 26.42 1.34
N ALA A 132 0.37 26.87 0.11
CA ALA A 132 0.41 26.00 -1.07
C ALA A 132 1.82 25.46 -1.34
N GLN A 133 2.87 26.29 -1.16
CA GLN A 133 4.26 25.87 -1.33
C GLN A 133 4.64 24.78 -0.32
N ARG A 134 4.36 25.00 0.98
CA ARG A 134 4.64 24.00 2.03
C ARG A 134 3.96 22.67 1.77
N LYS A 135 2.73 22.68 1.24
CA LYS A 135 2.02 21.44 0.88
C LYS A 135 2.66 20.72 -0.30
N ARG A 136 3.21 21.44 -1.28
CA ARG A 136 3.96 20.84 -2.40
C ARG A 136 5.26 20.20 -1.91
N GLU A 137 6.00 20.89 -1.06
CA GLU A 137 7.23 20.36 -0.43
C GLU A 137 6.94 19.11 0.39
N PHE A 138 5.90 19.15 1.23
CA PHE A 138 5.46 17.99 1.99
C PHE A 138 5.09 16.80 1.08
N ALA A 139 4.35 17.05 -0.02
CA ALA A 139 4.03 16.01 -0.98
C ALA A 139 5.27 15.45 -1.69
N ALA A 140 6.28 16.28 -1.95
CA ALA A 140 7.55 15.87 -2.53
C ALA A 140 8.33 14.94 -1.59
N ASP A 141 8.45 15.31 -0.30
CA ASP A 141 9.05 14.46 0.73
C ASP A 141 8.36 13.10 0.82
N MET A 142 7.03 13.09 0.82
CA MET A 142 6.25 11.85 0.84
C MET A 142 6.43 11.03 -0.44
N GLY A 143 6.67 11.68 -1.58
CA GLY A 143 6.99 11.03 -2.84
C GLY A 143 8.30 10.24 -2.76
N VAL A 144 9.36 10.86 -2.26
CA VAL A 144 10.67 10.21 -2.09
C VAL A 144 10.59 9.07 -1.06
N GLN A 145 9.93 9.30 0.08
CA GLN A 145 9.77 8.28 1.12
C GLN A 145 8.95 7.07 0.63
N SER A 146 7.82 7.31 -0.05
CA SER A 146 6.98 6.23 -0.57
C SER A 146 7.66 5.44 -1.69
N HIS A 147 8.52 6.07 -2.49
CA HIS A 147 9.35 5.39 -3.47
C HIS A 147 10.39 4.48 -2.81
N ALA A 148 11.09 4.94 -1.77
CA ALA A 148 12.06 4.12 -1.04
C ALA A 148 11.42 2.84 -0.48
N ILE A 149 10.23 2.96 0.13
CA ILE A 149 9.51 1.81 0.71
C ILE A 149 8.96 0.90 -0.40
N ARG A 150 8.62 1.44 -1.58
CA ARG A 150 8.30 0.62 -2.76
C ARG A 150 9.49 -0.25 -3.17
N MET A 151 10.71 0.31 -3.23
CA MET A 151 11.92 -0.47 -3.59
C MET A 151 12.18 -1.59 -2.58
N ALA A 152 12.01 -1.31 -1.28
CA ALA A 152 12.06 -2.33 -0.25
C ALA A 152 11.03 -3.47 -0.45
N ALA A 153 9.79 -3.12 -0.79
CA ALA A 153 8.74 -4.10 -1.06
C ALA A 153 8.99 -4.92 -2.33
N GLU A 154 9.52 -4.31 -3.40
CA GLU A 154 9.91 -5.03 -4.62
C GLU A 154 11.05 -6.02 -4.34
N GLY A 155 12.06 -5.63 -3.56
CA GLY A 155 13.14 -6.51 -3.13
C GLY A 155 12.64 -7.67 -2.28
N ALA A 156 11.73 -7.38 -1.35
CA ALA A 156 11.14 -8.41 -0.50
C ALA A 156 10.32 -9.45 -1.28
N VAL A 157 9.54 -9.01 -2.26
CA VAL A 157 8.77 -9.91 -3.14
C VAL A 157 9.70 -10.77 -4.00
N ALA A 158 10.78 -10.18 -4.53
CA ALA A 158 11.78 -10.93 -5.30
C ALA A 158 12.48 -12.01 -4.46
N ALA A 159 12.82 -11.71 -3.20
CA ALA A 159 13.38 -12.69 -2.27
C ALA A 159 12.42 -13.85 -1.98
N TYR A 160 11.12 -13.56 -1.79
CA TYR A 160 10.11 -14.61 -1.60
C TYR A 160 10.09 -15.57 -2.78
N GLU A 161 10.09 -15.04 -4.01
CA GLU A 161 10.09 -15.86 -5.22
C GLU A 161 11.35 -16.74 -5.30
N LYS A 162 12.52 -16.20 -4.93
CA LYS A 162 13.78 -16.97 -4.90
C LYS A 162 13.79 -18.09 -3.84
N VAL A 163 13.28 -17.82 -2.64
CA VAL A 163 13.32 -18.78 -1.52
C VAL A 163 12.20 -19.82 -1.62
N VAL A 164 10.99 -19.40 -2.00
CA VAL A 164 9.80 -20.26 -2.05
C VAL A 164 9.62 -20.92 -3.42
N GLY A 165 10.11 -20.30 -4.49
CA GLY A 165 9.91 -20.77 -5.87
C GLY A 165 8.56 -20.37 -6.47
N GLU A 166 7.78 -19.52 -5.80
CA GLU A 166 6.47 -19.05 -6.24
C GLU A 166 6.38 -17.53 -6.18
N THR A 167 5.69 -16.91 -7.15
CA THR A 167 5.40 -15.48 -7.09
C THR A 167 4.53 -15.16 -5.87
N TRP A 168 4.98 -14.22 -5.02
CA TRP A 168 4.23 -13.81 -3.84
C TRP A 168 2.84 -13.26 -4.20
N LYS A 169 1.82 -13.70 -3.48
CA LYS A 169 0.45 -13.18 -3.58
C LYS A 169 -0.06 -12.84 -2.18
N PRO A 170 -0.91 -11.83 -2.02
CA PRO A 170 -1.47 -11.50 -0.71
C PRO A 170 -2.27 -12.66 -0.15
N PHE A 171 -2.22 -12.84 1.17
CA PHE A 171 -3.07 -13.82 1.82
C PHE A 171 -4.54 -13.39 1.74
N GLU A 172 -5.36 -14.19 1.08
CA GLU A 172 -6.80 -13.97 1.00
C GLU A 172 -7.52 -14.81 2.05
N ARG A 173 -8.16 -14.16 3.02
CA ARG A 173 -8.99 -14.84 4.01
C ARG A 173 -10.44 -14.88 3.52
N PRO A 174 -11.14 -16.04 3.64
CA PRO A 174 -12.59 -16.09 3.53
C PRO A 174 -13.22 -15.03 4.43
N VAL A 175 -14.09 -14.19 3.87
CA VAL A 175 -14.91 -13.30 4.69
C VAL A 175 -15.83 -14.21 5.50
N ASP A 176 -15.58 -14.27 6.79
CA ASP A 176 -16.48 -14.94 7.72
C ASP A 176 -17.73 -14.06 7.86
N PRO A 177 -18.90 -14.53 7.37
CA PRO A 177 -20.14 -13.74 7.40
C PRO A 177 -20.64 -13.47 8.82
N THR A 178 -20.08 -14.12 9.84
CA THR A 178 -20.42 -13.90 11.26
C THR A 178 -19.56 -12.82 11.93
N THR A 179 -18.48 -12.37 11.27
CA THR A 179 -17.60 -11.34 11.83
C THR A 179 -18.18 -9.96 11.55
N ASP A 180 -19.05 -9.46 12.43
CA ASP A 180 -19.44 -8.06 12.39
C ASP A 180 -18.22 -7.16 12.59
N THR A 181 -18.07 -6.14 11.73
CA THR A 181 -17.04 -5.12 11.89
C THR A 181 -17.25 -4.40 13.22
N VAL A 182 -16.17 -3.92 13.85
CA VAL A 182 -16.25 -3.19 15.12
C VAL A 182 -17.23 -2.01 15.00
N GLY A 183 -17.24 -1.31 13.86
CA GLY A 183 -18.20 -0.25 13.58
C GLY A 183 -19.65 -0.73 13.54
N ARG A 184 -19.94 -1.93 12.99
CA ARG A 184 -21.30 -2.48 12.97
C ARG A 184 -21.74 -2.98 14.35
N LYS A 185 -20.82 -3.54 15.15
CA LYS A 185 -21.07 -3.87 16.56
C LYS A 185 -21.35 -2.63 17.39
N ALA A 186 -20.57 -1.56 17.20
CA ALA A 186 -20.76 -0.28 17.86
C ALA A 186 -22.09 0.37 17.47
N ALA A 187 -22.42 0.41 16.18
CA ALA A 187 -23.69 0.93 15.70
C ALA A 187 -24.88 0.14 16.25
N LYS A 188 -24.78 -1.20 16.30
CA LYS A 188 -25.82 -2.06 16.90
C LYS A 188 -25.99 -1.79 18.40
N ALA A 189 -24.89 -1.66 19.15
CA ALA A 189 -24.91 -1.35 20.57
C ALA A 189 -25.46 0.06 20.86
N GLN A 190 -25.11 1.04 20.02
CA GLN A 190 -25.64 2.41 20.08
C GLN A 190 -27.13 2.43 19.75
N MET A 191 -27.58 1.66 18.78
CA MET A 191 -29.00 1.62 18.41
C MET A 191 -29.86 0.88 19.41
N SER A 192 -29.36 -0.21 20.01
CA SER A 192 -30.04 -0.91 21.11
C SER A 192 -30.14 -0.09 22.39
N ALA A 193 -29.47 1.07 22.49
CA ALA A 193 -29.61 1.98 23.62
C ALA A 193 -30.85 2.87 23.53
N PHE A 194 -31.56 2.84 22.38
CA PHE A 194 -32.80 3.59 22.15
C PHE A 194 -34.06 2.69 22.15
N ASP A 195 -33.89 1.38 22.36
CA ASP A 195 -34.95 0.38 22.56
C ASP A 195 -35.13 0.08 24.05
#